data_AF-A0A920U2L6-F1
#
_entry.id   AF-A0A920U2L6-F1
#
_cell.length_a   1.000
_cell.length_b   1.000
_cell.length_c   1.000
_cell.angle_alpha   90.00
_cell.angle_beta   90.00
_cell.angle_gamma   90.00
#
_symmetry.space_group_name_H-M   'P 1'
#
loop_
_entity.id
_entity.type
_entity.pdbx_description
1 polymer ?
#
loop_
_entity_poly.entity_id
_entity_poly.type
_entity_poly.pdbx_seq_one_letter_code
_entity_poly.pdbx_strand_id
1 'polypeptide(L)'
;MPPIMGAAAFIIAEFIGISYFDVVTAAAIPAVISYVALFYISHLEAMKLGLKGLPRADIPRLWRTFISGLHFLVPIAVLIYLLMVKRWTPGSAVFYSILLLMVIIVGQQVMWCRHDAKGGVLQGVREGFRDVVAGMISGARNMVTIGVAVATAGIIVGAVSSTGLNNALVGVVESIAGNNVYLLLGLTPALCLVLGIGLPTTANYLVVASLLAGVVVELGNAAGLALPLIAVHLFVFYFGLLADDTPPVCLAAFAASAISRADPLKTGCRHLPTIFARRYYRLSLYSTRNFC
;
A
#
# COMPACT_ATOMS: atom_id res chain seq x y z
N MET A 1 1.61 -7.87 8.31
CA MET A 1 1.23 -6.75 7.41
C MET A 1 -0.12 -7.13 6.82
N PRO A 2 -1.25 -6.44 7.09
CA PRO A 2 -2.31 -6.50 6.09
C PRO A 2 -1.68 -6.07 4.75
N PRO A 3 -2.12 -6.60 3.60
CA PRO A 3 -1.36 -6.66 2.36
C PRO A 3 -1.18 -5.29 1.67
N ILE A 4 -0.51 -4.34 2.34
CA ILE A 4 -0.30 -2.97 1.87
C ILE A 4 0.82 -2.95 0.82
N MET A 5 1.76 -3.91 0.88
CA MET A 5 2.71 -4.16 -0.22
C MET A 5 2.20 -5.18 -1.23
N GLY A 6 0.97 -5.71 -1.10
CA GLY A 6 0.50 -6.93 -1.77
C GLY A 6 0.85 -7.00 -3.26
N ALA A 7 0.23 -6.16 -4.08
CA ALA A 7 0.45 -6.13 -5.53
C ALA A 7 1.86 -5.62 -5.90
N ALA A 8 2.37 -4.60 -5.20
CA ALA A 8 3.64 -3.98 -5.55
C ALA A 8 4.85 -4.88 -5.28
N ALA A 9 4.85 -5.66 -4.20
CA ALA A 9 5.90 -6.63 -3.90
C ALA A 9 5.97 -7.75 -4.94
N PHE A 10 4.83 -8.14 -5.53
CA PHE A 10 4.83 -9.06 -6.67
C PHE A 10 5.50 -8.45 -7.90
N ILE A 11 5.17 -7.20 -8.21
CA ILE A 11 5.79 -6.49 -9.34
C ILE A 11 7.28 -6.29 -9.08
N ILE A 12 7.70 -5.92 -7.86
CA ILE A 12 9.12 -5.82 -7.50
C ILE A 12 9.83 -7.16 -7.77
N ALA A 13 9.29 -8.26 -7.24
CA ALA A 13 9.85 -9.61 -7.42
C ALA A 13 9.95 -10.00 -8.90
N GLU A 14 8.91 -9.69 -9.69
CA GLU A 14 8.87 -9.96 -11.13
C GLU A 14 9.87 -9.09 -11.92
N PHE A 15 9.98 -7.80 -11.58
CA PHE A 15 10.84 -6.84 -12.26
C PHE A 15 12.33 -7.15 -12.08
N ILE A 16 12.72 -7.60 -10.88
CA ILE A 16 14.12 -7.95 -10.56
C ILE A 16 14.42 -9.45 -10.67
N GLY A 17 13.40 -10.28 -10.91
CA GLY A 17 13.54 -11.73 -11.10
C GLY A 17 13.93 -12.51 -9.83
N ILE A 18 13.59 -12.05 -8.63
CA ILE A 18 13.88 -12.74 -7.37
C ILE A 18 12.64 -13.35 -6.73
N SER A 19 12.82 -14.16 -5.67
CA SER A 19 11.68 -14.71 -4.96
C SER A 19 10.90 -13.62 -4.22
N TYR A 20 9.58 -13.72 -4.20
CA TYR A 20 8.72 -12.88 -3.35
C TYR A 20 9.15 -12.90 -1.88
N PHE A 21 9.65 -14.05 -1.39
CA PHE A 21 10.12 -14.18 -0.02
C PHE A 21 11.28 -13.21 0.28
N ASP A 22 12.20 -13.02 -0.67
CA ASP A 22 13.34 -12.12 -0.52
C ASP A 22 12.87 -10.65 -0.42
N VAL A 23 11.87 -10.28 -1.23
CA VAL A 23 11.23 -8.95 -1.15
C VAL A 23 10.56 -8.73 0.20
N VAL A 24 9.80 -9.72 0.69
CA VAL A 24 9.10 -9.62 1.98
C VAL A 24 10.07 -9.54 3.15
N THR A 25 11.13 -10.35 3.15
CA THR A 25 12.12 -10.32 4.23
C THR A 25 12.86 -8.99 4.27
N ALA A 26 13.25 -8.43 3.13
CA ALA A 26 13.87 -7.11 3.04
C ALA A 26 12.92 -6.00 3.52
N ALA A 27 11.62 -6.10 3.20
CA ALA A 27 10.62 -5.10 3.60
C ALA A 27 10.10 -5.27 5.04
N ALA A 28 10.34 -6.41 5.68
CA ALA A 28 9.82 -6.71 7.01
C ALA A 28 10.36 -5.74 8.08
N ILE A 29 11.68 -5.47 8.06
CA ILE A 29 12.33 -4.59 9.05
C ILE A 29 11.79 -3.16 8.95
N PRO A 30 11.80 -2.47 7.78
CA PRO A 30 11.21 -1.14 7.64
C PRO A 30 9.77 -1.10 8.11
N ALA A 31 8.97 -2.09 7.73
CA ALA A 31 7.55 -2.08 8.03
C ALA A 31 7.26 -2.27 9.53
N VAL A 32 8.00 -3.11 10.25
CA VAL A 32 7.89 -3.23 11.72
C VAL A 32 8.24 -1.90 12.38
N ILE A 33 9.33 -1.27 11.97
CA ILE A 33 9.76 0.04 12.51
C ILE A 33 8.67 1.10 12.26
N SER A 34 8.12 1.18 11.04
CA SER A 34 7.03 2.09 10.72
C SER A 34 5.80 1.86 11.59
N TYR A 35 5.40 0.62 11.84
CA TYR A 35 4.25 0.33 12.71
C TYR A 35 4.48 0.71 14.17
N VAL A 36 5.67 0.42 14.70
CA VAL A 36 6.03 0.82 16.08
C VAL A 36 6.03 2.35 16.19
N ALA A 37 6.61 3.05 15.21
CA ALA A 37 6.61 4.50 15.16
C ALA A 37 5.19 5.07 15.08
N LEU A 38 4.34 4.54 14.19
CA LEU A 38 2.94 4.96 14.04
C LEU A 38 2.14 4.74 15.33
N PHE A 39 2.29 3.57 15.97
CA PHE A 39 1.64 3.28 17.24
C PHE A 39 2.08 4.25 18.33
N TYR A 40 3.38 4.52 18.44
CA TYR A 40 3.92 5.44 19.43
C TYR A 40 3.45 6.88 19.20
N ILE A 41 3.47 7.37 17.96
CA ILE A 41 2.97 8.70 17.59
C ILE A 41 1.48 8.83 17.91
N SER A 42 0.68 7.82 17.56
CA SER A 42 -0.76 7.80 17.85
C SER A 42 -1.03 7.80 19.36
N HIS A 43 -0.28 7.01 20.12
CA HIS A 43 -0.39 6.96 21.58
C HIS A 43 -0.05 8.30 22.22
N LEU A 44 1.06 8.92 21.82
CA LEU A 44 1.46 10.23 22.33
C LEU A 44 0.44 11.34 22.00
N GLU A 45 -0.14 11.35 20.78
CA GLU A 45 -1.15 12.34 20.42
C GLU A 45 -2.47 12.10 21.19
N ALA A 46 -2.84 10.84 21.42
CA ALA A 46 -4.00 10.51 22.25
C ALA A 46 -3.82 10.95 23.72
N MET A 47 -2.62 10.75 24.29
CA MET A 47 -2.28 11.22 25.63
C MET A 47 -2.31 12.75 25.72
N LYS A 48 -1.76 13.44 24.72
CA LYS A 48 -1.73 14.90 24.63
C LYS A 48 -3.15 15.50 24.52
N LEU A 49 -4.07 14.80 23.87
CA LEU A 49 -5.48 15.18 23.77
C LEU A 49 -6.31 14.73 24.99
N GLY A 50 -5.72 14.00 25.95
CA GLY A 50 -6.39 13.52 27.15
C GLY A 50 -7.54 12.53 26.87
N LEU A 51 -7.48 11.82 25.75
CA LEU A 51 -8.55 10.89 25.34
C LEU A 51 -8.66 9.73 26.34
N LYS A 52 -9.88 9.47 26.82
CA LYS A 52 -10.19 8.34 27.70
C LYS A 52 -10.78 7.19 26.90
N GLY A 53 -10.47 5.96 27.31
CA GLY A 53 -11.07 4.76 26.72
C GLY A 53 -12.58 4.73 26.92
N LEU A 54 -13.28 4.03 26.02
CA LEU A 54 -14.72 3.85 26.10
C LEU A 54 -15.12 3.05 27.36
N PRO A 55 -16.34 3.28 27.91
CA PRO A 55 -16.90 2.45 28.97
C PRO A 55 -16.92 0.98 28.57
N ARG A 56 -16.64 0.06 29.52
CA ARG A 56 -16.57 -1.40 29.26
C ARG A 56 -17.83 -2.00 28.63
N ALA A 57 -18.98 -1.36 28.82
CA ALA A 57 -20.26 -1.77 28.23
C ALA A 57 -20.30 -1.58 26.70
N ASP A 58 -19.57 -0.59 26.18
CA ASP A 58 -19.54 -0.24 24.76
C ASP A 58 -18.40 -0.96 24.01
N ILE A 59 -17.60 -1.77 24.73
CA ILE A 59 -16.49 -2.52 24.12
C ILE A 59 -17.02 -3.85 23.59
N PRO A 60 -17.01 -4.08 22.26
CA PRO A 60 -17.36 -5.39 21.71
C PRO A 60 -16.40 -6.46 22.25
N ARG A 61 -16.92 -7.67 22.49
CA ARG A 61 -16.14 -8.79 23.03
C ARG A 61 -15.10 -9.25 22.01
N LEU A 62 -13.87 -8.74 22.14
CA LEU A 62 -12.73 -8.98 21.24
C LEU A 62 -12.63 -10.44 20.76
N TRP A 63 -12.65 -11.39 21.69
CA TRP A 63 -12.43 -12.80 21.37
C TRP A 63 -13.55 -13.40 20.51
N ARG A 64 -14.83 -13.08 20.78
CA ARG A 64 -15.96 -13.58 19.96
C ARG A 64 -15.92 -13.00 18.55
N THR A 65 -15.68 -11.70 18.43
CA THR A 65 -15.57 -11.03 17.12
C THR A 65 -14.41 -11.59 16.29
N PHE A 66 -13.28 -11.88 16.93
CA PHE A 66 -12.10 -12.43 16.26
C PHE A 66 -12.34 -13.84 15.70
N ILE A 67 -12.93 -14.77 16.46
CA ILE A 67 -13.24 -16.12 15.93
C ILE A 67 -14.22 -16.04 14.77
N SER A 68 -15.26 -15.20 14.88
CA SER A 68 -16.26 -15.08 13.81
C SER A 68 -15.62 -14.68 12.47
N GLY A 69 -14.57 -13.87 12.51
CA GLY A 69 -13.80 -13.47 11.33
C GLY A 69 -12.72 -14.46 10.86
N LEU A 70 -12.46 -15.56 11.58
CA LEU A 70 -11.34 -16.46 11.31
C LEU A 70 -11.41 -17.10 9.90
N HIS A 71 -12.61 -17.26 9.37
CA HIS A 71 -12.86 -17.80 8.03
C HIS A 71 -12.23 -16.95 6.92
N PHE A 72 -12.05 -15.64 7.11
CA PHE A 72 -11.34 -14.76 6.17
C PHE A 72 -9.82 -14.95 6.19
N LEU A 73 -9.29 -15.52 7.28
CA LEU A 73 -7.86 -15.79 7.42
C LEU A 73 -7.42 -17.02 6.60
N VAL A 74 -8.35 -17.95 6.34
CA VAL A 74 -8.04 -19.22 5.66
C VAL A 74 -7.53 -19.00 4.23
N PRO A 75 -8.18 -18.20 3.35
CA PRO A 75 -7.64 -17.91 2.01
C PRO A 75 -6.28 -17.22 2.05
N ILE A 76 -6.06 -16.33 3.02
CA ILE A 76 -4.79 -15.61 3.19
C ILE A 76 -3.69 -16.58 3.63
N ALA A 77 -3.98 -17.49 4.56
CA ALA A 77 -3.04 -18.52 5.00
C ALA A 77 -2.66 -19.46 3.84
N VAL A 78 -3.63 -19.85 3.01
CA VAL A 78 -3.36 -20.66 1.80
C VAL A 78 -2.53 -19.87 0.78
N LEU A 79 -2.85 -18.59 0.54
CA LEU A 79 -2.05 -17.72 -0.33
C LEU A 79 -0.59 -17.68 0.14
N ILE A 80 -0.36 -17.41 1.42
CA ILE A 80 0.97 -17.34 2.02
C ILE A 80 1.66 -18.69 1.94
N TYR A 81 0.96 -19.79 2.21
CA TYR A 81 1.53 -21.14 2.13
C TYR A 81 1.97 -21.50 0.70
N LEU A 82 1.11 -21.25 -0.30
CA LEU A 82 1.43 -21.53 -1.70
C LEU A 82 2.63 -20.71 -2.17
N LEU A 83 2.73 -19.46 -1.70
CA LEU A 83 3.79 -18.54 -2.10
C LEU A 83 5.11 -18.77 -1.35
N MET A 84 5.07 -18.95 -0.03
CA MET A 84 6.28 -19.07 0.80
C MET A 84 6.79 -20.50 0.89
N VAL A 85 5.91 -21.49 1.01
CA VAL A 85 6.31 -22.90 1.21
C VAL A 85 6.41 -23.63 -0.12
N LYS A 86 5.38 -23.53 -0.96
CA LYS A 86 5.37 -24.19 -2.28
C LYS A 86 6.11 -23.41 -3.37
N ARG A 87 6.44 -22.13 -3.13
CA ARG A 87 7.15 -21.24 -4.08
C ARG A 87 6.50 -21.20 -5.46
N TRP A 88 5.17 -21.25 -5.48
CA TRP A 88 4.42 -21.13 -6.73
C TRP A 88 4.43 -19.69 -7.24
N THR A 89 4.12 -19.52 -8.53
CA THR A 89 4.01 -18.19 -9.12
C THR A 89 2.89 -17.40 -8.44
N PRO A 90 3.04 -16.07 -8.28
CA PRO A 90 2.01 -15.22 -7.67
C PRO A 90 0.62 -15.41 -8.25
N GLY A 91 0.52 -15.49 -9.59
CA GLY A 91 -0.75 -15.66 -10.28
C GLY A 91 -1.47 -16.96 -9.92
N SER A 92 -0.73 -18.08 -9.86
CA SER A 92 -1.32 -19.37 -9.48
C SER A 92 -1.73 -19.41 -8.00
N ALA A 93 -0.90 -18.85 -7.11
CA ALA A 93 -1.21 -18.77 -5.68
C ALA A 93 -2.49 -17.96 -5.41
N VAL A 94 -2.66 -16.83 -6.09
CA VAL A 94 -3.88 -16.01 -6.01
C VAL A 94 -5.09 -16.76 -6.56
N PHE A 95 -4.97 -17.41 -7.71
CA PHE A 95 -6.06 -18.17 -8.33
C PHE A 95 -6.65 -19.24 -7.39
N TYR A 96 -5.80 -20.09 -6.80
CA TYR A 96 -6.27 -21.13 -5.86
C TYR A 96 -6.83 -20.55 -4.56
N SER A 97 -6.30 -19.42 -4.10
CA SER A 97 -6.80 -18.73 -2.91
C SER A 97 -8.19 -18.14 -3.13
N ILE A 98 -8.44 -17.58 -4.32
CA ILE A 98 -9.76 -17.09 -4.73
C ILE A 98 -10.74 -18.26 -4.86
N LEU A 99 -10.34 -19.37 -5.50
CA LEU A 99 -11.19 -20.57 -5.64
C LEU A 99 -11.60 -21.10 -4.26
N LEU A 100 -10.66 -21.18 -3.31
CA LEU A 100 -10.96 -21.56 -1.94
C LEU A 100 -11.94 -20.57 -1.26
N LEU A 101 -11.75 -19.26 -1.46
CA LEU A 101 -12.68 -18.26 -0.94
C LEU A 101 -14.09 -18.44 -1.51
N MET A 102 -14.23 -18.76 -2.80
CA MET A 102 -15.54 -19.05 -3.41
C MET A 102 -16.21 -20.27 -2.74
N VAL A 103 -15.45 -21.33 -2.47
CA VAL A 103 -15.96 -22.52 -1.77
C VAL A 103 -16.39 -22.18 -0.34
N ILE A 104 -15.62 -21.34 0.37
CA ILE A 104 -15.96 -20.89 1.73
C ILE A 104 -17.26 -20.08 1.73
N ILE A 105 -17.44 -19.15 0.79
CA ILE A 105 -18.67 -18.33 0.69
C ILE A 105 -19.89 -19.24 0.48
N VAL A 106 -19.83 -20.17 -0.48
CA VAL A 106 -20.93 -21.11 -0.72
C VAL A 106 -21.17 -22.01 0.50
N GLY A 107 -20.11 -22.50 1.14
CA GLY A 107 -20.22 -23.33 2.35
C GLY A 107 -20.85 -22.60 3.54
N GLN A 108 -20.52 -21.32 3.73
CA GLN A 108 -21.10 -20.47 4.77
C GLN A 108 -22.59 -20.22 4.53
N GLN A 109 -22.99 -19.88 3.30
CA GLN A 109 -24.39 -19.67 2.97
C GLN A 109 -25.22 -20.95 3.13
N VAL A 110 -24.66 -22.11 2.75
CA VAL A 110 -25.32 -23.40 2.99
C VAL A 110 -25.47 -23.70 4.49
N MET A 111 -24.47 -23.40 5.31
CA MET A 111 -24.57 -23.57 6.77
C MET A 111 -25.59 -22.62 7.40
N TRP A 112 -25.62 -21.35 7.00
CA TRP A 112 -26.59 -20.39 7.50
C TRP A 112 -28.02 -20.77 7.15
N CYS A 113 -28.32 -21.09 5.88
CA CYS A 113 -29.67 -21.51 5.48
C CYS A 113 -30.12 -22.81 6.17
N ARG A 114 -29.18 -23.72 6.48
CA ARG A 114 -29.47 -24.94 7.24
C ARG A 114 -29.79 -24.67 8.71
N HIS A 115 -29.15 -23.68 9.32
CA HIS A 115 -29.34 -23.35 10.74
C HIS A 115 -30.59 -22.50 10.98
N ASP A 116 -31.00 -21.68 10.00
CA ASP A 116 -32.15 -20.78 10.10
C ASP A 116 -33.52 -21.43 9.79
N ALA A 117 -33.59 -22.76 9.67
CA ALA A 117 -34.80 -23.56 9.48
C ALA A 117 -35.73 -23.18 8.30
N LYS A 118 -35.32 -22.27 7.41
CA LYS A 118 -36.17 -21.67 6.36
C LYS A 118 -35.74 -21.92 4.91
N GLY A 119 -34.67 -22.65 4.63
CA GLY A 119 -34.22 -22.89 3.26
C GLY A 119 -33.62 -24.27 3.04
N GLY A 120 -34.03 -24.95 1.96
CA GLY A 120 -33.37 -26.18 1.51
C GLY A 120 -31.93 -25.89 1.08
N VAL A 121 -31.07 -26.92 1.10
CA VAL A 121 -29.65 -26.84 0.69
C VAL A 121 -29.48 -26.18 -0.69
N LEU A 122 -30.42 -26.42 -1.59
CA LEU A 122 -30.44 -25.84 -2.94
C LEU A 122 -30.53 -24.31 -2.94
N GLN A 123 -31.26 -23.73 -1.98
CA GLN A 123 -31.41 -22.28 -1.87
C GLN A 123 -30.12 -21.63 -1.37
N GLY A 124 -29.47 -22.21 -0.37
CA GLY A 124 -28.18 -21.72 0.14
C GLY A 124 -27.05 -21.78 -0.90
N VAL A 125 -27.02 -22.83 -1.74
CA VAL A 125 -26.08 -22.89 -2.87
C VAL A 125 -26.37 -21.79 -3.90
N ARG A 126 -27.65 -21.54 -4.21
CA ARG A 126 -28.05 -20.51 -5.18
C ARG A 126 -27.71 -19.10 -4.69
N GLU A 127 -27.90 -18.83 -3.40
CA GLU A 127 -27.55 -17.55 -2.77
C GLU A 127 -26.03 -17.39 -2.70
N GLY A 128 -25.29 -18.41 -2.25
CA GLY A 128 -23.82 -18.38 -2.26
C GLY A 128 -23.23 -18.16 -3.66
N PHE A 129 -23.79 -18.79 -4.70
CA PHE A 129 -23.36 -18.55 -6.08
C PHE A 129 -23.65 -17.11 -6.52
N ARG A 130 -24.79 -16.54 -6.13
CA ARG A 130 -25.13 -15.13 -6.40
C ARG A 130 -24.13 -14.19 -5.73
N ASP A 131 -23.75 -14.47 -4.48
CA ASP A 131 -22.76 -13.69 -3.74
C ASP A 131 -21.38 -13.78 -4.38
N VAL A 132 -20.97 -14.96 -4.83
CA VAL A 132 -19.72 -15.16 -5.58
C VAL A 132 -19.75 -14.34 -6.88
N VAL A 133 -20.82 -14.41 -7.66
CA VAL A 133 -20.96 -13.63 -8.90
C VAL A 133 -20.94 -12.13 -8.61
N ALA A 134 -21.67 -11.66 -7.59
CA ALA A 134 -21.66 -10.26 -7.17
C ALA A 134 -20.26 -9.81 -6.74
N GLY A 135 -19.54 -10.64 -5.98
CA GLY A 135 -18.16 -10.42 -5.58
C GLY A 135 -17.21 -10.33 -6.77
N MET A 136 -17.36 -11.22 -7.77
CA MET A 136 -16.58 -11.16 -9.01
C MET A 136 -16.87 -9.89 -9.82
N ILE A 137 -18.13 -9.46 -9.91
CA ILE A 137 -18.51 -8.20 -10.58
C ILE A 137 -17.88 -7.00 -9.87
N SER A 138 -17.92 -6.97 -8.54
CA SER A 138 -17.28 -5.92 -7.75
C SER A 138 -15.75 -5.90 -7.96
N GLY A 139 -15.12 -7.09 -7.94
CA GLY A 139 -13.70 -7.24 -8.24
C GLY A 139 -13.34 -6.73 -9.64
N ALA A 140 -14.12 -7.11 -10.66
CA ALA A 140 -13.92 -6.65 -12.03
C ALA A 140 -14.02 -5.12 -12.15
N ARG A 141 -15.05 -4.50 -11.53
CA ARG A 141 -15.22 -3.04 -11.53
C ARG A 141 -14.03 -2.32 -10.88
N ASN A 142 -13.58 -2.80 -9.73
CA ASN A 142 -12.40 -2.23 -9.05
C ASN A 142 -11.13 -2.41 -9.87
N MET A 143 -11.01 -3.50 -10.64
CA MET A 143 -9.86 -3.73 -11.51
C MET A 143 -9.83 -2.87 -12.76
N VAL A 144 -10.95 -2.33 -13.24
CA VAL A 144 -10.95 -1.42 -14.40
C VAL A 144 -10.07 -0.20 -14.13
N THR A 145 -10.20 0.44 -12.96
CA THR A 145 -9.42 1.63 -12.61
C THR A 145 -7.92 1.34 -12.54
N ILE A 146 -7.53 0.23 -11.91
CA ILE A 146 -6.13 -0.18 -11.81
C ILE A 146 -5.59 -0.59 -13.19
N GLY A 147 -6.39 -1.31 -13.98
CA GLY A 147 -6.02 -1.76 -15.33
C GLY A 147 -5.75 -0.60 -16.28
N VAL A 148 -6.61 0.43 -16.30
CA VAL A 148 -6.38 1.63 -17.12
C VAL A 148 -5.10 2.35 -16.68
N ALA A 149 -4.89 2.52 -15.37
CA ALA A 149 -3.70 3.20 -14.86
C ALA A 149 -2.39 2.43 -15.14
N VAL A 150 -2.42 1.09 -15.07
CA VAL A 150 -1.26 0.26 -15.39
C VAL A 150 -1.01 0.24 -16.91
N ALA A 151 -2.06 0.23 -17.73
CA ALA A 151 -1.92 0.30 -19.19
C ALA A 151 -1.29 1.63 -19.63
N THR A 152 -1.72 2.77 -19.06
CA THR A 152 -1.12 4.08 -19.35
C THR A 152 0.31 4.17 -18.83
N ALA A 153 0.58 3.67 -17.62
CA ALA A 153 1.93 3.57 -17.09
C ALA A 153 2.84 2.75 -18.03
N GLY A 154 2.38 1.60 -18.53
CA GLY A 154 3.13 0.77 -19.47
C GLY A 154 3.46 1.50 -20.78
N ILE A 155 2.54 2.30 -21.33
CA ILE A 155 2.79 3.13 -22.51
C ILE A 155 3.87 4.18 -22.20
N ILE A 156 3.81 4.84 -21.04
CA ILE A 156 4.83 5.80 -20.61
C ILE A 156 6.20 5.11 -20.49
N VAL A 157 6.27 3.97 -19.80
CA VAL A 157 7.50 3.19 -19.66
C VAL A 157 8.06 2.79 -21.02
N GLY A 158 7.22 2.31 -21.94
CA GLY A 158 7.64 1.94 -23.30
C GLY A 158 8.16 3.14 -24.10
N ALA A 159 7.45 4.27 -24.07
CA ALA A 159 7.88 5.49 -24.75
C ALA A 159 9.21 6.02 -24.20
N VAL A 160 9.37 6.06 -22.88
CA VAL A 160 10.62 6.49 -22.24
C VAL A 160 11.76 5.53 -22.56
N SER A 161 11.54 4.22 -22.46
CA SER A 161 12.57 3.23 -22.78
C SER A 161 13.02 3.33 -24.24
N SER A 162 12.12 3.68 -25.16
CA SER A 162 12.44 3.82 -26.60
C SER A 162 13.14 5.14 -26.96
N THR A 163 12.86 6.22 -26.21
CA THR A 163 13.42 7.56 -26.47
C THR A 163 14.78 7.78 -25.82
N GLY A 164 15.20 6.89 -24.91
CA GLY A 164 16.46 7.03 -24.17
C GLY A 164 16.40 8.08 -23.08
N LEU A 165 15.21 8.54 -22.67
CA LEU A 165 15.03 9.54 -21.62
C LEU A 165 15.66 9.09 -20.28
N ASN A 166 15.73 7.77 -20.02
CA ASN A 166 16.47 7.24 -18.88
C ASN A 166 17.93 7.74 -18.84
N ASN A 167 18.64 7.66 -19.96
CA ASN A 167 20.04 8.11 -20.05
C ASN A 167 20.15 9.64 -19.89
N ALA A 168 19.16 10.39 -20.39
CA ALA A 168 19.12 11.83 -20.21
C ALA A 168 18.90 12.21 -18.73
N LEU A 169 18.03 11.47 -18.01
CA LEU A 169 17.83 11.65 -16.58
C LEU A 169 19.11 11.32 -15.79
N VAL A 170 19.84 10.26 -16.14
CA VAL A 170 21.16 9.97 -15.57
C VAL A 170 22.07 11.19 -15.71
N GLY A 171 22.21 11.74 -16.92
CA GLY A 171 23.08 12.89 -17.18
C GLY A 171 22.67 14.16 -16.42
N VAL A 172 21.37 14.45 -16.29
CA VAL A 172 20.90 15.60 -15.50
C VAL A 172 21.23 15.40 -14.02
N VAL A 173 20.91 14.23 -13.46
CA VAL A 173 21.19 13.93 -12.05
C VAL A 173 22.68 13.94 -11.77
N GLU A 174 23.50 13.37 -12.66
CA GLU A 174 24.96 13.38 -12.57
C GLU A 174 25.53 14.79 -12.63
N SER A 175 25.02 15.64 -13.53
CA SER A 175 25.50 17.02 -13.66
C SER A 175 25.29 17.85 -12.38
N ILE A 176 24.23 17.54 -11.62
CA ILE A 176 23.88 18.22 -10.37
C ILE A 176 24.59 17.58 -9.18
N ALA A 177 24.58 16.25 -9.10
CA ALA A 177 25.14 15.49 -7.98
C ALA A 177 26.67 15.38 -8.03
N GLY A 178 27.24 15.37 -9.23
CA GLY A 178 28.64 15.04 -9.47
C GLY A 178 29.02 13.70 -8.82
N ASN A 179 30.09 13.71 -8.04
CA ASN A 179 30.55 12.55 -7.26
C ASN A 179 29.99 12.50 -5.82
N ASN A 180 29.01 13.35 -5.48
CA ASN A 180 28.48 13.41 -4.12
C ASN A 180 27.27 12.48 -3.95
N VAL A 181 27.53 11.31 -3.35
CA VAL A 181 26.52 10.28 -3.03
C VAL A 181 25.36 10.85 -2.19
N TYR A 182 25.65 11.74 -1.24
CA TYR A 182 24.59 12.30 -0.39
C TYR A 182 23.64 13.20 -1.18
N LEU A 183 24.15 13.89 -2.20
CA LEU A 183 23.34 14.73 -3.08
C LEU A 183 22.49 13.86 -4.02
N LEU A 184 23.07 12.78 -4.56
CA LEU A 184 22.33 11.77 -5.33
C LEU A 184 21.16 11.20 -4.51
N LEU A 185 21.45 10.71 -3.29
CA LEU A 185 20.45 10.14 -2.38
C LEU A 185 19.40 11.16 -1.89
N GLY A 186 19.66 12.46 -2.00
CA GLY A 186 18.66 13.51 -1.75
C GLY A 186 17.83 13.86 -2.99
N LEU A 187 18.48 13.92 -4.16
CA LEU A 187 17.85 14.33 -5.41
C LEU A 187 16.96 13.24 -6.00
N THR A 188 17.37 11.96 -5.92
CA THR A 188 16.55 10.86 -6.44
C THR A 188 15.18 10.76 -5.73
N PRO A 189 15.08 10.80 -4.39
CA PRO A 189 13.79 10.90 -3.71
C PRO A 189 12.94 12.08 -4.14
N ALA A 190 13.54 13.26 -4.33
CA ALA A 190 12.80 14.43 -4.80
C ALA A 190 12.18 14.18 -6.18
N LEU A 191 12.92 13.55 -7.10
CA LEU A 191 12.39 13.13 -8.40
C LEU A 191 11.32 12.04 -8.27
N CYS A 192 11.50 11.06 -7.37
CA CYS A 192 10.48 10.04 -7.10
C CYS A 192 9.17 10.67 -6.59
N LEU A 193 9.29 11.67 -5.71
CA LEU A 193 8.14 12.41 -5.18
C LEU A 193 7.42 13.16 -6.29
N VAL A 194 8.13 13.90 -7.14
CA VAL A 194 7.50 14.67 -8.22
C VAL A 194 6.83 13.77 -9.26
N LEU A 195 7.50 12.68 -9.66
CA LEU A 195 6.98 11.75 -10.66
C LEU A 195 5.82 10.89 -10.14
N GLY A 196 5.76 10.61 -8.84
CA GLY A 196 4.77 9.73 -8.24
C GLY A 196 3.41 10.38 -7.94
N ILE A 197 3.28 11.71 -8.03
CA ILE A 197 2.06 12.43 -7.61
C ILE A 197 0.85 11.97 -8.42
N GLY A 198 -0.16 11.42 -7.73
CA GLY A 198 -1.49 11.21 -8.30
C GLY A 198 -1.62 9.91 -9.09
N LEU A 199 -0.62 9.04 -9.03
CA LEU A 199 -0.64 7.71 -9.63
C LEU A 199 -1.06 6.67 -8.59
N PRO A 200 -1.90 5.68 -8.92
CA PRO A 200 -2.17 4.59 -7.99
C PRO A 200 -0.87 3.82 -7.72
N THR A 201 -0.68 3.35 -6.48
CA THR A 201 0.54 2.68 -5.99
C THR A 201 1.23 1.74 -6.98
N THR A 202 0.45 0.88 -7.65
CA THR A 202 0.95 -0.08 -8.64
C THR A 202 1.53 0.62 -9.88
N ALA A 203 0.81 1.59 -10.44
CA ALA A 203 1.24 2.35 -11.62
C ALA A 203 2.38 3.30 -11.29
N ASN A 204 2.33 3.93 -10.11
CA ASN A 204 3.38 4.77 -9.56
C ASN A 204 4.72 4.00 -9.53
N TYR A 205 4.73 2.82 -8.91
CA TYR A 205 5.92 1.98 -8.87
C TYR A 205 6.44 1.62 -10.27
N LEU A 206 5.57 1.22 -11.21
CA LEU A 206 6.00 0.88 -12.57
C LEU A 206 6.69 2.06 -13.27
N VAL A 207 6.12 3.26 -13.18
CA VAL A 207 6.71 4.46 -13.77
C VAL A 207 8.01 4.80 -13.05
N VAL A 208 7.98 5.03 -11.74
CA VAL A 208 9.14 5.47 -10.97
C VAL A 208 10.29 4.45 -11.04
N ALA A 209 10.03 3.16 -10.93
CA ALA A 209 11.08 2.14 -11.01
C ALA A 209 11.71 2.05 -12.40
N SER A 210 10.91 2.12 -13.48
CA SER A 210 11.43 2.08 -14.84
C SER A 210 12.34 3.27 -15.18
N LEU A 211 12.09 4.43 -14.56
CA LEU A 211 12.79 5.68 -14.81
C LEU A 211 13.99 5.88 -13.89
N LEU A 212 13.80 5.68 -12.59
CA LEU A 212 14.76 6.09 -11.57
C LEU A 212 15.57 4.93 -10.99
N ALA A 213 15.10 3.68 -11.05
CA ALA A 213 15.89 2.57 -10.51
C ALA A 213 17.23 2.42 -11.25
N GLY A 214 17.21 2.50 -12.58
CA GLY A 214 18.43 2.50 -13.39
C GLY A 214 19.36 3.66 -13.05
N VAL A 215 18.80 4.87 -12.91
CA VAL A 215 19.56 6.09 -12.54
C VAL A 215 20.30 5.92 -11.21
N VAL A 216 19.63 5.36 -10.20
CA VAL A 216 20.25 5.14 -8.88
C VAL A 216 21.33 4.07 -8.94
N VAL A 217 21.12 2.99 -9.69
CA VAL A 217 22.13 1.93 -9.83
C VAL A 217 23.37 2.47 -10.54
N GLU A 218 23.19 3.17 -11.65
CA GLU A 218 24.29 3.65 -12.48
C GLU A 218 25.13 4.71 -11.75
N LEU A 219 24.47 5.73 -11.19
CA LEU A 219 25.16 6.80 -10.46
C LEU A 219 25.69 6.34 -9.09
N GLY A 220 25.01 5.40 -8.44
CA GLY A 220 25.51 4.77 -7.23
C GLY A 220 26.83 4.04 -7.48
N ASN A 221 26.88 3.24 -8.55
CA ASN A 221 28.10 2.54 -8.94
C ASN A 221 29.21 3.51 -9.36
N ALA A 222 28.89 4.57 -10.11
CA ALA A 222 29.85 5.59 -10.52
C ALA A 222 30.47 6.32 -9.31
N ALA A 223 29.67 6.55 -8.26
CA ALA A 223 30.13 7.14 -7.01
C ALA A 223 30.80 6.12 -6.05
N GLY A 224 31.06 4.89 -6.49
CA GLY A 224 31.75 3.85 -5.73
C GLY A 224 30.87 3.06 -4.75
N LEU A 225 29.55 3.20 -4.81
CA LEU A 225 28.60 2.42 -4.02
C LEU A 225 27.97 1.29 -4.85
N ALA A 226 28.34 0.05 -4.54
CA ALA A 226 27.65 -1.12 -5.07
C ALA A 226 26.29 -1.30 -4.35
N LEU A 227 25.23 -0.75 -4.94
CA LEU A 227 23.88 -0.84 -4.38
C LEU A 227 23.18 -2.14 -4.82
N PRO A 228 22.69 -2.98 -3.88
CA PRO A 228 21.87 -4.13 -4.24
C PRO A 228 20.58 -3.69 -4.96
N LEU A 229 20.21 -4.36 -6.06
CA LEU A 229 19.00 -4.00 -6.81
C LEU A 229 17.75 -3.96 -5.93
N ILE A 230 17.58 -4.92 -5.02
CA ILE A 230 16.44 -4.95 -4.11
C ILE A 230 16.34 -3.68 -3.24
N ALA A 231 17.48 -3.15 -2.80
CA ALA A 231 17.54 -1.94 -2.01
C ALA A 231 17.14 -0.72 -2.85
N VAL A 232 17.60 -0.65 -4.10
CA VAL A 232 17.22 0.43 -5.02
C VAL A 232 15.74 0.40 -5.34
N HIS A 233 15.19 -0.77 -5.66
CA HIS A 233 13.77 -0.92 -5.98
C HIS A 233 12.87 -0.63 -4.77
N LEU A 234 13.26 -1.05 -3.57
CA LEU A 234 12.55 -0.68 -2.34
C LEU A 234 12.68 0.82 -2.04
N PHE A 235 13.85 1.42 -2.26
CA PHE A 235 14.08 2.85 -2.07
C PHE A 235 13.16 3.70 -2.95
N VAL A 236 13.16 3.46 -4.26
CA VAL A 236 12.28 4.19 -5.19
C VAL A 236 10.81 3.87 -4.95
N PHE A 237 10.48 2.64 -4.53
CA PHE A 237 9.12 2.26 -4.15
C PHE A 237 8.62 3.04 -2.93
N TYR A 238 9.42 3.16 -1.87
CA TYR A 238 9.03 3.89 -0.66
C TYR A 238 8.85 5.38 -0.92
N PHE A 239 9.76 6.02 -1.67
CA PHE A 239 9.60 7.44 -2.00
C PHE A 239 8.51 7.71 -3.03
N GLY A 240 8.29 6.79 -3.98
CA GLY A 240 7.13 6.83 -4.87
C GLY A 240 5.83 6.78 -4.06
N LEU A 241 5.71 5.83 -3.12
CA LEU A 241 4.55 5.75 -2.22
C LEU A 241 4.35 7.01 -1.37
N LEU A 242 5.44 7.58 -0.86
CA LEU A 242 5.40 8.81 -0.07
C LEU A 242 4.87 10.01 -0.87
N ALA A 243 4.96 9.96 -2.21
CA ALA A 243 4.42 11.00 -3.10
C ALA A 243 2.90 11.14 -2.96
N ASP A 244 2.19 10.02 -2.77
CA ASP A 244 0.73 10.03 -2.63
C ASP A 244 0.27 10.69 -1.32
N ASP A 245 1.14 10.76 -0.31
CA ASP A 245 0.90 11.47 0.94
C ASP A 245 1.19 12.98 0.83
N THR A 246 1.67 13.46 -0.32
CA THR A 246 1.93 14.89 -0.55
C THR A 246 0.70 15.63 -1.10
N PRO A 247 0.38 16.84 -0.62
CA PRO A 247 -0.56 17.72 -1.31
C PRO A 247 -0.06 18.01 -2.73
N PRO A 248 -0.92 17.96 -3.77
CA PRO A 248 -2.38 18.09 -3.74
C PRO A 248 -3.18 16.77 -3.68
N VAL A 249 -2.55 15.60 -3.58
CA VAL A 249 -3.22 14.30 -3.77
C VAL A 249 -3.67 13.68 -2.43
N CYS A 250 -2.78 13.61 -1.43
CA CYS A 250 -2.98 13.21 -0.02
C CYS A 250 -4.36 12.63 0.36
N LEU A 251 -4.76 11.50 -0.25
CA LEU A 251 -6.14 10.99 -0.19
C LEU A 251 -6.52 10.56 1.22
N ALA A 252 -5.58 9.99 1.98
CA ALA A 252 -5.82 9.56 3.35
C ALA A 252 -6.12 10.75 4.27
N ALA A 253 -5.38 11.85 4.15
CA ALA A 253 -5.64 13.07 4.91
C ALA A 253 -6.95 13.74 4.51
N PHE A 254 -7.31 13.69 3.21
CA PHE A 254 -8.58 14.24 2.75
C PHE A 254 -9.77 13.41 3.27
N ALA A 255 -9.69 12.09 3.25
CA ALA A 255 -10.69 11.22 3.84
C ALA A 255 -10.81 11.45 5.37
N ALA A 256 -9.69 11.55 6.07
CA ALA A 256 -9.66 11.88 7.50
C ALA A 256 -10.28 13.25 7.78
N SER A 257 -10.02 14.25 6.94
CA SER A 257 -10.59 15.60 7.07
C SER A 257 -12.11 15.62 6.90
N ALA A 258 -12.66 14.75 6.05
CA ALA A 258 -14.11 14.59 5.87
C ALA A 258 -14.78 14.03 7.13
N ILE A 259 -14.11 13.10 7.83
CA ILE A 259 -14.58 12.55 9.12
C ILE A 259 -14.46 13.60 10.22
N SER A 260 -13.33 14.32 10.29
CA SER A 260 -13.06 15.31 11.34
C SER A 260 -13.66 16.70 11.07
N ARG A 261 -14.36 16.88 9.95
CA ARG A 261 -14.87 18.18 9.45
C ARG A 261 -13.79 19.27 9.38
N ALA A 262 -12.56 18.87 9.06
CA ALA A 262 -11.43 19.79 8.90
C ALA A 262 -11.25 20.18 7.43
N ASP A 263 -10.48 21.24 7.20
CA ASP A 263 -10.08 21.66 5.85
C ASP A 263 -9.11 20.62 5.24
N PRO A 264 -9.43 20.03 4.07
CA PRO A 264 -8.60 18.98 3.47
C PRO A 264 -7.17 19.42 3.18
N LEU A 265 -6.98 20.61 2.61
CA LEU A 265 -5.66 21.13 2.25
C LEU A 265 -4.82 21.43 3.48
N LYS A 266 -5.42 22.03 4.53
CA LYS A 266 -4.71 22.25 5.80
C LYS A 266 -4.36 20.95 6.50
N THR A 267 -5.20 19.92 6.37
CA THR A 267 -4.96 18.59 6.94
C THR A 267 -3.82 17.89 6.21
N GLY A 268 -3.81 17.91 4.87
CA GLY A 268 -2.71 17.39 4.05
C GLY A 268 -1.39 18.13 4.27
N CYS A 269 -1.41 19.46 4.31
CA CYS A 269 -0.21 20.26 4.60
C CYS A 269 0.33 20.06 6.03
N ARG A 270 -0.50 19.65 7.00
CA ARG A 270 -0.03 19.25 8.35
C ARG A 270 0.56 17.84 8.37
N HIS A 271 0.08 16.97 7.50
CA HIS A 271 0.55 15.60 7.36
C HIS A 271 2.01 15.54 6.85
N LEU A 272 2.35 16.38 5.86
CA LEU A 272 3.70 16.41 5.27
C LEU A 272 4.86 16.67 6.26
N PRO A 273 4.83 17.70 7.12
CA PRO A 273 5.90 17.96 8.09
C PRO A 273 5.90 17.01 9.29
N THR A 274 4.85 16.19 9.50
CA THR A 274 4.89 15.15 10.55
C THR A 274 5.69 13.92 10.11
N ILE A 275 5.82 13.69 8.80
CA ILE A 275 6.64 12.64 8.20
C ILE A 275 8.14 13.01 8.20
N PHE A 276 8.48 14.29 7.92
CA PHE A 276 9.87 14.75 7.71
C PHE A 276 10.58 15.36 8.93
N ALA A 277 10.12 15.07 10.15
CA ALA A 277 10.61 15.60 11.42
C ALA A 277 10.02 16.98 11.84
N ARG A 278 9.42 16.96 13.04
CA ARG A 278 8.70 18.04 13.76
C ARG A 278 9.31 19.45 13.66
N ARG A 279 8.42 20.46 13.63
CA ARG A 279 8.53 21.60 14.58
C ARG A 279 7.18 22.27 14.92
N TYR A 280 7.10 22.67 16.18
CA TYR A 280 6.02 23.25 16.98
C TYR A 280 5.30 24.51 16.42
N TYR A 281 4.16 24.81 17.04
CA TYR A 281 3.40 26.08 17.09
C TYR A 281 2.26 26.32 16.07
N ARG A 282 1.04 25.91 16.44
CA ARG A 282 -0.19 26.76 16.55
C ARG A 282 -1.45 25.89 16.55
N LEU A 283 -1.87 25.45 17.74
CA LEU A 283 -3.24 24.99 17.99
C LEU A 283 -3.86 25.69 19.21
N SER A 284 -3.36 26.89 19.55
CA SER A 284 -3.95 27.76 20.58
C SER A 284 -5.19 28.54 20.12
N LEU A 285 -5.78 28.24 18.94
CA LEU A 285 -6.88 29.05 18.39
C LEU A 285 -8.13 28.28 17.94
N TYR A 286 -8.25 26.98 18.25
CA TYR A 286 -9.49 26.23 17.97
C TYR A 286 -10.21 25.69 19.20
N SER A 287 -9.73 25.99 20.42
CA SER A 287 -10.40 25.62 21.68
C SER A 287 -11.43 26.66 22.17
N THR A 288 -11.71 27.72 21.41
CA THR A 288 -12.58 28.84 21.86
C THR A 288 -13.71 29.20 20.90
N ARG A 289 -14.13 28.31 20.00
CA ARG A 289 -15.41 28.50 19.29
C ARG A 289 -16.34 27.29 19.44
N ASN A 290 -17.07 27.36 20.55
CA ASN A 290 -18.49 27.06 20.70
C ASN A 290 -18.94 25.62 20.41
N PHE A 291 -18.90 24.80 21.47
CA PHE A 291 -20.10 24.10 21.90
C PHE A 291 -21.10 25.15 22.42
N CYS A 292 -22.05 25.53 21.57
CA CYS A 292 -23.41 25.99 21.86
C CYS A 292 -24.22 25.72 20.59
#